data_AF-A0A1Z9WC81-F1
#
_entry.id   AF-A0A1Z9WC81-F1
#
_cell.length_a   1.000
_cell.length_b   1.000
_cell.length_c   1.000
_cell.angle_alpha   90.00
_cell.angle_beta   90.00
_cell.angle_gamma   90.00
#
_symmetry.space_group_name_H-M   'P 1'
#
loop_
_entity.id
_entity.type
_entity.pdbx_description
1 polymer ?
#
loop_
_entity_poly.entity_id
_entity_poly.type
_entity_poly.pdbx_seq_one_letter_code
_entity_poly.pdbx_strand_id
1 'polypeptide(L)'
;SSHFDRSLDVYGIKLVASGAVGGNEAVPDEWVYKTARVVQLLLDKEALGIDQAAQERAISILSGAEGTFHAGIPTSQRISYGGGDSYSPNPLSDDGRRLWEGLEAFNDSHAVDDMVWYRNVSSPNPPQGDNDIGELMEHILHTIHTFGLRGAADGSLAALNPNDSDSKLQLALREAVDSGTFGLDGYGGSLDRDPEYTNSVIVKEYLYLLTFGMWGYSTFWENETLAPEWADSARTPEGVLASNPLGYRLFNDYIAPVLSKPDIATLRSIFQDNDQGDSGYIWDTTESAFIDIIVDKGVLGADAVMLKNLSETTLMNGETLLRQGLEYQGQEFNYATIASLITIVTKNGTFTTEFQSEIEDAFPEYAALSYQDAVSLVGISGIDDALISVAGVDGTFVS
;
A
#
# COMPACT_ATOMS: atom_id res chain seq x y z
N SER A 1 13.72 2.25 29.20
CA SER A 1 14.08 1.91 27.80
C SER A 1 12.88 2.22 26.94
N SER A 2 13.09 2.68 25.71
CA SER A 2 12.03 2.70 24.70
C SER A 2 11.60 1.27 24.37
N HIS A 3 10.32 1.05 24.09
CA HIS A 3 9.81 -0.25 23.63
C HIS A 3 10.20 -0.51 22.17
N PHE A 4 10.07 0.52 21.32
CA PHE A 4 10.46 0.48 19.91
C PHE A 4 11.82 1.15 19.69
N ASP A 5 12.67 0.56 18.84
CA ASP A 5 14.02 1.08 18.57
C ASP A 5 14.28 1.46 17.11
N ARG A 6 13.39 1.06 16.20
CA ARG A 6 13.48 1.39 14.77
C ARG A 6 12.12 1.36 14.09
N SER A 7 12.08 1.92 12.89
CA SER A 7 10.87 2.01 12.09
C SER A 7 11.15 1.92 10.58
N LEU A 8 10.10 1.58 9.84
CA LEU A 8 10.07 1.54 8.39
C LEU A 8 8.73 2.12 7.92
N ASP A 9 8.75 3.14 7.07
CA ASP A 9 7.54 3.68 6.46
C ASP A 9 7.25 2.95 5.14
N VAL A 10 5.99 2.53 4.95
CA VAL A 10 5.53 1.84 3.74
C VAL A 10 4.06 2.19 3.48
N TYR A 11 3.77 2.75 2.30
CA TYR A 11 2.41 3.07 1.82
C TYR A 11 1.47 3.70 2.87
N GLY A 12 1.96 4.76 3.52
CA GLY A 12 1.20 5.54 4.50
C GLY A 12 1.16 4.94 5.90
N ILE A 13 1.80 3.79 6.13
CA ILE A 13 1.88 3.12 7.43
C ILE A 13 3.31 3.18 7.95
N LYS A 14 3.46 3.62 9.20
CA LYS A 14 4.73 3.52 9.92
C LYS A 14 4.81 2.18 10.66
N LEU A 15 5.68 1.28 10.22
CA LEU A 15 6.01 0.07 10.96
C LEU A 15 7.00 0.42 12.06
N VAL A 16 6.71 0.07 13.31
CA VAL A 16 7.64 0.24 14.45
C VAL A 16 7.96 -1.10 15.09
N ALA A 17 9.25 -1.40 15.27
CA ALA A 17 9.70 -2.70 15.74
C ALA A 17 10.34 -2.61 17.13
N SER A 18 10.05 -3.59 18.00
CA SER A 18 10.66 -3.65 19.32
C SER A 18 12.12 -4.10 19.25
N GLY A 19 12.95 -3.47 20.10
CA GLY A 19 14.32 -3.91 20.35
C GLY A 19 14.39 -5.10 21.32
N ALA A 20 15.61 -5.45 21.73
CA ALA A 20 15.84 -6.45 22.78
C ALA A 20 15.52 -5.86 24.15
N VAL A 21 14.23 -5.85 24.51
CA VAL A 21 13.71 -5.19 25.71
C VAL A 21 12.70 -6.06 26.46
N GLY A 22 12.55 -5.80 27.76
CA GLY A 22 11.48 -6.40 28.57
C GLY A 22 11.60 -7.91 28.75
N GLY A 23 12.77 -8.50 28.47
CA GLY A 23 13.00 -9.94 28.56
C GLY A 23 12.87 -10.70 27.23
N ASN A 24 12.53 -10.02 26.14
CA ASN A 24 12.47 -10.62 24.80
C ASN A 24 13.69 -10.26 23.93
N GLU A 25 13.88 -11.04 22.89
CA GLU A 25 14.83 -10.74 21.81
C GLU A 25 14.32 -9.57 20.95
N ALA A 26 15.23 -8.95 20.19
CA ALA A 26 14.81 -7.98 19.19
C ALA A 26 14.06 -8.70 18.06
N VAL A 27 13.04 -8.05 17.52
CA VAL A 27 12.45 -8.50 16.24
C VAL A 27 13.57 -8.50 15.19
N PRO A 28 13.70 -9.47 14.27
CA PRO A 28 14.64 -9.40 13.17
C PRO A 28 14.20 -8.37 12.12
N ASP A 29 15.14 -7.68 11.47
CA ASP A 29 14.83 -6.76 10.37
C ASP A 29 14.08 -7.46 9.24
N GLU A 30 14.44 -8.72 8.97
CA GLU A 30 13.77 -9.52 7.94
C GLU A 30 12.27 -9.66 8.21
N TRP A 31 11.84 -9.81 9.46
CA TRP A 31 10.42 -9.87 9.79
C TRP A 31 9.71 -8.53 9.55
N VAL A 32 10.38 -7.40 9.81
CA VAL A 32 9.88 -6.06 9.49
C VAL A 32 9.74 -5.90 7.97
N TYR A 33 10.69 -6.42 7.20
CA TYR A 33 10.64 -6.42 5.73
C TYR A 33 9.54 -7.33 5.18
N LYS A 34 9.32 -8.52 5.75
CA LYS A 34 8.18 -9.38 5.40
C LYS A 34 6.85 -8.67 5.64
N THR A 35 6.74 -7.98 6.78
CA THR A 35 5.56 -7.17 7.11
C THR A 35 5.35 -6.06 6.10
N ALA A 36 6.40 -5.30 5.76
CA ALA A 36 6.33 -4.24 4.76
C ALA A 36 5.99 -4.76 3.36
N ARG A 37 6.53 -5.93 2.99
CA ARG A 37 6.20 -6.58 1.72
C ARG A 37 4.72 -6.95 1.66
N VAL A 38 4.15 -7.47 2.74
CA VAL A 38 2.71 -7.77 2.79
C VAL A 38 1.88 -6.50 2.63
N VAL A 39 2.27 -5.38 3.25
CA VAL A 39 1.62 -4.09 3.01
C VAL A 39 1.69 -3.69 1.53
N GLN A 40 2.85 -3.87 0.87
CA GLN A 40 2.98 -3.61 -0.57
C GLN A 40 2.06 -4.49 -1.41
N LEU A 41 1.93 -5.77 -1.07
CA LEU A 41 1.07 -6.71 -1.81
C LEU A 41 -0.43 -6.45 -1.59
N LEU A 42 -0.81 -5.85 -0.47
CA LEU A 42 -2.19 -5.46 -0.14
C LEU A 42 -2.61 -4.12 -0.74
N LEU A 43 -1.63 -3.26 -1.04
CA LEU A 43 -1.80 -1.94 -1.63
C LEU A 43 -1.06 -1.86 -2.98
N ASP A 44 -1.20 -2.92 -3.79
CA ASP A 44 -0.68 -2.97 -5.15
C ASP A 44 -1.70 -2.33 -6.10
N LYS A 45 -1.37 -1.13 -6.58
CA LYS A 45 -2.26 -0.34 -7.46
C LYS A 45 -2.40 -0.91 -8.87
N GLU A 46 -1.48 -1.78 -9.27
CA GLU A 46 -1.49 -2.40 -10.59
C GLU A 46 -2.23 -3.76 -10.57
N ALA A 47 -2.63 -4.22 -9.38
CA ALA A 47 -3.38 -5.46 -9.25
C ALA A 47 -4.76 -5.35 -9.95
N LEU A 48 -5.17 -6.46 -10.55
CA LEU A 48 -6.42 -6.53 -11.31
C LEU A 48 -7.63 -6.22 -10.40
N GLY A 49 -8.46 -5.27 -10.84
CA GLY A 49 -9.69 -4.88 -10.15
C GLY A 49 -9.53 -3.73 -9.15
N ILE A 50 -8.31 -3.21 -8.97
CA ILE A 50 -8.06 -2.05 -8.12
C ILE A 50 -8.44 -0.74 -8.82
N ASP A 51 -9.17 0.09 -8.11
CA ASP A 51 -9.32 1.51 -8.43
C ASP A 51 -8.12 2.25 -7.86
N GLN A 52 -7.18 2.62 -8.75
CA GLN A 52 -5.94 3.29 -8.38
C GLN A 52 -6.20 4.57 -7.57
N ALA A 53 -7.20 5.37 -7.94
CA ALA A 53 -7.51 6.60 -7.23
C ALA A 53 -8.09 6.31 -5.84
N ALA A 54 -8.87 5.24 -5.69
CA ALA A 54 -9.37 4.82 -4.37
C ALA A 54 -8.24 4.30 -3.48
N GLN A 55 -7.29 3.53 -4.02
CA GLN A 55 -6.14 3.04 -3.26
C GLN A 55 -5.16 4.15 -2.89
N GLU A 56 -4.90 5.12 -3.78
CA GLU A 56 -4.14 6.34 -3.46
C GLU A 56 -4.80 7.13 -2.33
N ARG A 57 -6.14 7.25 -2.35
CA ARG A 57 -6.88 7.84 -1.22
C ARG A 57 -6.71 7.01 0.06
N ALA A 58 -6.74 5.68 0.00
CA ALA A 58 -6.50 4.83 1.17
C ALA A 58 -5.11 5.06 1.77
N ILE A 59 -4.07 5.13 0.94
CA ILE A 59 -2.69 5.45 1.37
C ILE A 59 -2.63 6.86 2.00
N SER A 60 -3.31 7.83 1.40
CA SER A 60 -3.42 9.18 1.96
C SER A 60 -4.20 9.22 3.28
N ILE A 61 -5.19 8.35 3.46
CA ILE A 61 -5.92 8.22 4.71
C ILE A 61 -4.99 7.59 5.75
N LEU A 62 -4.33 6.47 5.45
CA LEU A 62 -3.39 5.81 6.36
C LEU A 62 -2.31 6.76 6.87
N SER A 63 -1.77 7.65 6.03
CA SER A 63 -0.76 8.63 6.42
C SER A 63 -1.27 9.72 7.38
N GLY A 64 -2.58 9.79 7.65
CA GLY A 64 -3.19 10.82 8.48
C GLY A 64 -3.24 12.18 7.79
N ALA A 65 -3.33 12.21 6.45
CA ALA A 65 -3.35 13.45 5.69
C ALA A 65 -4.51 14.38 6.08
N GLU A 66 -4.34 15.67 5.80
CA GLU A 66 -5.39 16.68 6.04
C GLU A 66 -6.70 16.32 5.33
N GLY A 67 -7.84 16.53 6.01
CA GLY A 67 -9.17 16.24 5.46
C GLY A 67 -9.62 14.78 5.59
N THR A 68 -8.77 13.88 6.10
CA THR A 68 -9.12 12.50 6.42
C THR A 68 -9.76 12.40 7.82
N PHE A 69 -10.38 11.27 8.15
CA PHE A 69 -11.13 11.16 9.42
C PHE A 69 -10.25 11.05 10.67
N HIS A 70 -8.96 10.78 10.51
CA HIS A 70 -7.94 10.79 11.58
C HIS A 70 -6.77 11.74 11.25
N ALA A 71 -7.07 12.83 10.51
CA ALA A 71 -6.09 13.81 10.10
C ALA A 71 -5.17 14.30 11.25
N GLY A 72 -3.87 14.28 11.00
CA GLY A 72 -2.82 14.62 11.97
C GLY A 72 -2.40 13.48 12.90
N ILE A 73 -3.03 12.31 12.80
CA ILE A 73 -2.73 11.11 13.59
C ILE A 73 -2.31 10.00 12.62
N PRO A 74 -1.03 9.92 12.22
CA PRO A 74 -0.58 8.94 11.23
C PRO A 74 -0.76 7.50 11.72
N THR A 75 -1.06 6.59 10.81
CA THR A 75 -1.24 5.16 11.13
C THR A 75 0.10 4.50 11.41
N SER A 76 0.14 3.67 12.45
CA SER A 76 1.31 2.85 12.74
C SER A 76 0.93 1.41 13.06
N GLN A 77 1.65 0.47 12.44
CA GLN A 77 1.62 -0.93 12.84
C GLN A 77 2.80 -1.20 13.77
N ARG A 78 2.48 -1.71 14.95
CA ARG A 78 3.48 -2.10 15.94
C ARG A 78 3.87 -3.56 15.70
N ILE A 79 5.16 -3.86 15.84
CA ILE A 79 5.74 -5.18 15.64
C ILE A 79 6.59 -5.52 16.87
N SER A 80 6.36 -6.67 17.50
CA SER A 80 7.06 -7.09 18.71
C SER A 80 7.35 -8.59 18.74
N TYR A 81 8.22 -9.04 19.64
CA TYR A 81 8.60 -10.45 19.79
C TYR A 81 7.70 -11.14 20.82
N GLY A 82 7.23 -12.36 20.55
CA GLY A 82 6.51 -13.16 21.52
C GLY A 82 5.06 -12.71 21.70
N GLY A 83 4.69 -12.21 22.88
CA GLY A 83 3.33 -11.74 23.15
C GLY A 83 3.32 -10.75 24.31
N GLY A 84 2.19 -10.10 24.60
CA GLY A 84 2.13 -9.07 25.65
C GLY A 84 2.69 -9.54 27.00
N ASP A 85 2.29 -10.73 27.44
CA ASP A 85 2.71 -11.30 28.73
C ASP A 85 4.16 -11.83 28.75
N SER A 86 4.84 -11.91 27.60
CA SER A 86 6.27 -12.26 27.59
C SER A 86 7.16 -11.09 27.99
N TYR A 87 6.62 -9.86 28.05
CA TYR A 87 7.37 -8.67 28.47
C TYR A 87 7.20 -8.35 29.95
N SER A 88 8.28 -7.86 30.56
CA SER A 88 8.26 -7.25 31.90
C SER A 88 8.79 -5.82 31.83
N PRO A 89 7.91 -4.79 31.92
CA PRO A 89 6.45 -4.87 32.09
C PRO A 89 5.68 -5.14 30.78
N ASN A 90 4.46 -5.71 30.86
CA ASN A 90 3.62 -6.00 29.70
C ASN A 90 3.17 -4.68 28.99
N PRO A 91 3.58 -4.44 27.72
CA PRO A 91 3.32 -3.20 27.00
C PRO A 91 1.85 -3.01 26.58
N LEU A 92 1.02 -4.05 26.64
CA LEU A 92 -0.41 -3.99 26.34
C LEU A 92 -1.27 -3.64 27.57
N SER A 93 -0.75 -3.90 28.78
CA SER A 93 -1.47 -3.57 30.02
C SER A 93 -1.49 -2.06 30.29
N ASP A 94 -2.55 -1.57 30.92
CA ASP A 94 -2.69 -0.15 31.30
C ASP A 94 -1.51 0.36 32.14
N ASP A 95 -1.09 -0.40 33.13
CA ASP A 95 0.04 -0.01 33.99
C ASP A 95 1.38 -0.21 33.29
N GLY A 96 1.55 -1.33 32.59
CA GLY A 96 2.83 -1.66 31.96
C GLY A 96 3.18 -0.71 30.82
N ARG A 97 2.21 -0.27 30.00
CA ARG A 97 2.49 0.67 28.90
C ARG A 97 3.09 2.00 29.37
N ARG A 98 2.70 2.47 30.57
CA ARG A 98 3.18 3.72 31.16
C ARG A 98 4.61 3.65 31.69
N LEU A 99 5.12 2.43 31.88
CA LEU A 99 6.48 2.18 32.36
C LEU A 99 7.50 2.14 31.22
N TRP A 100 7.02 2.07 29.96
CA TRP A 100 7.85 2.18 28.77
C TRP A 100 8.03 3.64 28.39
N GLU A 101 9.27 4.05 28.18
CA GLU A 101 9.60 5.44 27.86
C GLU A 101 8.98 5.82 26.51
N GLY A 102 8.07 6.80 26.52
CA GLY A 102 7.44 7.35 25.33
C GLY A 102 6.32 6.51 24.70
N LEU A 103 6.00 5.32 25.21
CA LEU A 103 5.01 4.43 24.59
C LEU A 103 3.57 4.97 24.66
N GLU A 104 3.16 5.54 25.81
CA GLU A 104 1.83 6.17 25.93
C GLU A 104 1.69 7.36 24.98
N ALA A 105 2.69 8.26 24.98
CA ALA A 105 2.73 9.39 24.05
C ALA A 105 2.75 8.95 22.56
N PHE A 106 3.41 7.83 22.25
CA PHE A 106 3.40 7.26 20.90
C PHE A 106 2.00 6.78 20.52
N ASN A 107 1.35 5.98 21.37
CA ASN A 107 -0.01 5.48 21.13
C ASN A 107 -1.05 6.63 21.05
N ASP A 108 -0.85 7.72 21.80
CA ASP A 108 -1.74 8.90 21.75
C ASP A 108 -1.56 9.74 20.47
N SER A 109 -0.41 9.61 19.80
CA SER A 109 -0.06 10.42 18.61
C SER A 109 -0.15 9.65 17.29
N HIS A 110 -0.48 8.35 17.33
CA HIS A 110 -0.59 7.51 16.15
C HIS A 110 -1.88 6.69 16.19
N ALA A 111 -2.44 6.43 15.01
CA ALA A 111 -3.55 5.52 14.86
C ALA A 111 -2.99 4.10 14.91
N VAL A 112 -3.04 3.51 16.09
CA VAL A 112 -2.56 2.16 16.40
C VAL A 112 -3.74 1.32 16.89
N ASP A 113 -3.76 0.05 16.53
CA ASP A 113 -4.78 -0.88 17.01
C ASP A 113 -4.12 -2.13 17.59
N ASP A 114 -3.47 -2.92 16.74
CA ASP A 114 -2.96 -4.24 17.10
C ASP A 114 -1.42 -4.33 17.16
N MET A 115 -0.90 -5.53 17.38
CA MET A 115 0.52 -5.86 17.37
C MET A 115 0.77 -7.07 16.46
N VAL A 116 1.64 -6.91 15.46
CA VAL A 116 2.18 -8.06 14.72
C VAL A 116 3.25 -8.71 15.59
N TRP A 117 3.10 -10.00 15.87
CA TRP A 117 4.03 -10.74 16.71
C TRP A 117 5.01 -11.58 15.88
N TYR A 118 6.30 -11.35 16.07
CA TYR A 118 7.33 -12.29 15.64
C TYR A 118 7.49 -13.39 16.70
N ARG A 119 7.49 -14.66 16.28
CA ARG A 119 7.57 -15.80 17.22
C ARG A 119 6.49 -15.74 18.30
N ASN A 120 5.24 -15.53 17.89
CA ASN A 120 4.10 -15.44 18.80
C ASN A 120 4.11 -16.65 19.76
N VAL A 121 4.00 -16.37 21.06
CA VAL A 121 4.06 -17.42 22.10
C VAL A 121 2.90 -18.41 22.03
N SER A 122 1.82 -18.04 21.34
CA SER A 122 0.65 -18.89 21.08
C SER A 122 0.71 -19.64 19.75
N SER A 123 1.67 -19.33 18.87
CA SER A 123 1.86 -19.99 17.58
C SER A 123 2.59 -21.33 17.69
N PRO A 124 2.52 -22.19 16.65
CA PRO A 124 3.29 -23.42 16.59
C PRO A 124 4.79 -23.23 16.80
N ASN A 125 5.42 -24.21 17.46
CA ASN A 125 6.87 -24.26 17.67
C ASN A 125 7.39 -25.67 17.29
N PRO A 126 8.18 -25.83 16.21
CA PRO A 126 8.73 -24.78 15.34
C PRO A 126 7.68 -23.95 14.57
N PRO A 127 7.98 -22.69 14.17
CA PRO A 127 7.07 -21.87 13.40
C PRO A 127 6.73 -22.50 12.06
N GLN A 128 5.50 -22.28 11.63
CA GLN A 128 4.95 -22.79 10.39
C GLN A 128 4.54 -21.61 9.53
N GLY A 129 5.03 -21.59 8.29
CA GLY A 129 4.88 -20.40 7.44
C GLY A 129 3.42 -20.02 7.17
N ASP A 130 2.52 -21.00 7.07
CA ASP A 130 1.09 -20.74 6.89
C ASP A 130 0.46 -20.06 8.12
N ASN A 131 0.84 -20.46 9.35
CA ASN A 131 0.35 -19.78 10.56
C ASN A 131 0.93 -18.35 10.67
N ASP A 132 2.22 -18.18 10.36
CA ASP A 132 2.86 -16.86 10.34
C ASP A 132 2.18 -15.91 9.32
N ILE A 133 1.78 -16.44 8.16
CA ILE A 133 0.98 -15.69 7.17
C ILE A 133 -0.38 -15.32 7.74
N GLY A 134 -1.11 -16.29 8.32
CA GLY A 134 -2.45 -16.09 8.88
C GLY A 134 -2.48 -14.97 9.92
N GLU A 135 -1.64 -15.09 10.94
CA GLU A 135 -1.51 -14.11 12.04
C GLU A 135 -1.09 -12.73 11.52
N LEU A 136 -0.05 -12.65 10.68
CA LEU A 136 0.42 -11.37 10.18
C LEU A 136 -0.63 -10.69 9.29
N MET A 137 -1.29 -11.44 8.41
CA MET A 137 -2.34 -10.91 7.55
C MET A 137 -3.54 -10.41 8.36
N GLU A 138 -3.96 -11.12 9.40
CA GLU A 138 -5.01 -10.70 10.32
C GLU A 138 -4.69 -9.31 10.91
N HIS A 139 -3.53 -9.16 11.56
CA HIS A 139 -3.16 -7.90 12.21
C HIS A 139 -2.97 -6.74 11.22
N ILE A 140 -2.39 -7.00 10.04
CA ILE A 140 -2.26 -5.96 9.00
C ILE A 140 -3.62 -5.56 8.43
N LEU A 141 -4.53 -6.52 8.24
CA LEU A 141 -5.90 -6.24 7.84
C LEU A 141 -6.65 -5.47 8.93
N HIS A 142 -6.48 -5.79 10.21
CA HIS A 142 -7.04 -5.00 11.32
C HIS A 142 -6.63 -3.53 11.21
N THR A 143 -5.35 -3.27 11.00
CA THR A 143 -4.83 -1.91 10.82
C THR A 143 -5.42 -1.22 9.58
N ILE A 144 -5.39 -1.85 8.41
CA ILE A 144 -5.84 -1.20 7.17
C ILE A 144 -7.36 -1.05 7.12
N HIS A 145 -8.13 -2.03 7.58
CA HIS A 145 -9.59 -1.94 7.67
C HIS A 145 -10.01 -0.81 8.59
N THR A 146 -9.35 -0.68 9.75
CA THR A 146 -9.69 0.34 10.75
C THR A 146 -9.29 1.74 10.30
N PHE A 147 -8.13 1.90 9.67
CA PHE A 147 -7.52 3.21 9.43
C PHE A 147 -7.35 3.61 7.97
N GLY A 148 -7.65 2.75 6.98
CA GLY A 148 -7.38 3.05 5.57
C GLY A 148 -8.59 3.11 4.66
N LEU A 149 -9.63 2.29 4.88
CA LEU A 149 -10.70 2.11 3.89
C LEU A 149 -11.82 3.16 3.92
N ARG A 150 -12.08 3.74 5.10
CA ARG A 150 -13.17 4.69 5.29
C ARG A 150 -12.84 6.05 4.66
N GLY A 151 -13.50 6.34 3.54
CA GLY A 151 -13.25 7.50 2.68
C GLY A 151 -12.43 7.20 1.41
N ALA A 152 -11.90 5.98 1.26
CA ALA A 152 -11.12 5.58 0.10
C ALA A 152 -11.98 5.37 -1.15
N ALA A 153 -12.91 4.41 -1.11
CA ALA A 153 -13.87 4.17 -2.19
C ALA A 153 -15.07 5.15 -2.11
N ASP A 154 -15.71 5.42 -3.25
CA ASP A 154 -16.85 6.33 -3.32
C ASP A 154 -17.99 5.93 -2.37
N GLY A 155 -18.35 6.82 -1.46
CA GLY A 155 -19.38 6.57 -0.45
C GLY A 155 -18.92 5.73 0.76
N SER A 156 -17.67 5.26 0.79
CA SER A 156 -17.17 4.41 1.88
C SER A 156 -17.08 5.16 3.22
N LEU A 157 -16.97 6.50 3.22
CA LEU A 157 -16.95 7.31 4.44
C LEU A 157 -18.17 7.09 5.34
N ALA A 158 -19.36 6.98 4.74
CA ALA A 158 -20.61 6.68 5.43
C ALA A 158 -20.85 5.17 5.54
N ALA A 159 -20.61 4.42 4.46
CA ALA A 159 -20.87 2.99 4.42
C ALA A 159 -20.03 2.18 5.42
N LEU A 160 -18.78 2.59 5.68
CA LEU A 160 -17.84 1.96 6.60
C LEU A 160 -17.75 2.70 7.95
N ASN A 161 -18.73 3.53 8.31
CA ASN A 161 -18.71 4.22 9.60
C ASN A 161 -19.12 3.27 10.73
N PRO A 162 -18.21 2.84 11.63
CA PRO A 162 -18.56 1.90 12.68
C PRO A 162 -19.48 2.53 13.74
N ASN A 163 -19.48 3.85 13.88
CA ASN A 163 -20.31 4.56 14.86
C ASN A 163 -21.75 4.80 14.40
N ASP A 164 -22.08 4.46 13.14
CA ASP A 164 -23.43 4.59 12.60
C ASP A 164 -24.08 3.22 12.47
N SER A 165 -25.09 2.97 13.29
CA SER A 165 -25.83 1.70 13.33
C SER A 165 -26.57 1.37 12.03
N ASP A 166 -26.82 2.38 11.19
CA ASP A 166 -27.48 2.23 9.90
C ASP A 166 -26.46 2.17 8.73
N SER A 167 -25.16 2.23 9.03
CA SER A 167 -24.11 2.04 8.02
C SER A 167 -24.18 0.65 7.40
N LYS A 168 -23.73 0.54 6.15
CA LYS A 168 -23.65 -0.75 5.45
C LYS A 168 -22.80 -1.77 6.24
N LEU A 169 -21.74 -1.31 6.90
CA LEU A 169 -20.89 -2.12 7.77
C LEU A 169 -21.66 -2.73 8.94
N GLN A 170 -22.35 -1.91 9.74
CA GLN A 170 -23.09 -2.39 10.92
C GLN A 170 -24.25 -3.31 10.54
N LEU A 171 -24.93 -3.03 9.43
CA LEU A 171 -25.98 -3.90 8.89
C LEU A 171 -25.41 -5.25 8.43
N ALA A 172 -24.24 -5.26 7.79
CA ALA A 172 -23.59 -6.48 7.32
C ALA A 172 -23.08 -7.36 8.47
N LEU A 173 -22.48 -6.76 9.50
CA LEU A 173 -22.09 -7.45 10.73
C LEU A 173 -23.29 -8.11 11.42
N ARG A 174 -24.40 -7.37 11.58
CA ARG A 174 -25.62 -7.91 12.20
C ARG A 174 -26.17 -9.11 11.44
N GLU A 175 -26.20 -9.04 10.11
CA GLU A 175 -26.62 -10.18 9.29
C GLU A 175 -25.70 -11.39 9.45
N ALA A 176 -24.38 -11.18 9.56
CA ALA A 176 -23.43 -12.26 9.78
C ALA A 176 -23.64 -12.96 11.14
N VAL A 177 -23.95 -12.18 12.19
CA VAL A 177 -24.29 -12.72 13.51
C VAL A 177 -25.63 -13.46 13.50
N ASP A 178 -26.67 -12.83 12.93
CA ASP A 178 -28.03 -13.40 12.92
C ASP A 178 -28.11 -14.70 12.10
N SER A 179 -27.29 -14.84 11.06
CA SER A 179 -27.17 -16.05 10.24
C SER A 179 -26.29 -17.14 10.88
N GLY A 180 -25.53 -16.82 11.92
CA GLY A 180 -24.52 -17.70 12.52
C GLY A 180 -23.24 -17.82 11.70
N THR A 181 -23.04 -16.95 10.70
CA THR A 181 -21.79 -16.87 9.94
C THR A 181 -20.64 -16.33 10.78
N PHE A 182 -20.91 -15.33 11.63
CA PHE A 182 -19.94 -14.77 12.57
C PHE A 182 -20.34 -15.07 14.01
N GLY A 183 -19.48 -15.80 14.72
CA GLY A 183 -19.69 -16.24 16.10
C GLY A 183 -19.28 -15.18 17.13
N LEU A 184 -20.07 -15.03 18.20
CA LEU A 184 -19.80 -14.03 19.25
C LEU A 184 -19.21 -14.60 20.54
N ASP A 185 -18.99 -15.90 20.64
CA ASP A 185 -18.59 -16.55 21.90
C ASP A 185 -17.28 -15.99 22.46
N GLY A 186 -16.26 -15.80 21.61
CA GLY A 186 -14.98 -15.18 21.97
C GLY A 186 -15.09 -13.70 22.36
N TYR A 187 -16.19 -13.06 21.97
CA TYR A 187 -16.48 -11.68 22.28
C TYR A 187 -17.49 -11.56 23.42
N GLY A 188 -18.01 -12.62 24.04
CA GLY A 188 -19.01 -12.51 25.12
C GLY A 188 -20.48 -12.55 24.66
N GLY A 189 -20.74 -12.98 23.43
CA GLY A 189 -22.01 -13.58 23.00
C GLY A 189 -23.12 -12.65 22.52
N SER A 190 -22.93 -11.33 22.48
CA SER A 190 -23.99 -10.37 22.07
C SER A 190 -23.44 -9.13 21.36
N LEU A 191 -24.17 -8.53 20.42
CA LEU A 191 -23.83 -7.18 19.90
C LEU A 191 -24.36 -6.05 20.81
N ASP A 192 -25.23 -6.37 21.78
CA ASP A 192 -25.75 -5.42 22.77
C ASP A 192 -24.71 -5.19 23.87
N ARG A 193 -23.76 -4.29 23.59
CA ARG A 193 -22.62 -3.96 24.44
C ARG A 193 -22.18 -2.52 24.22
N ASP A 194 -21.14 -2.13 24.94
CA ASP A 194 -20.53 -0.82 24.77
C ASP A 194 -20.09 -0.59 23.30
N PRO A 195 -20.52 0.52 22.66
CA PRO A 195 -20.20 0.80 21.26
C PRO A 195 -18.70 0.90 20.99
N GLU A 196 -17.89 1.37 21.95
CA GLU A 196 -16.44 1.46 21.78
C GLU A 196 -15.85 0.06 21.62
N TYR A 197 -16.27 -0.90 22.45
CA TYR A 197 -15.85 -2.29 22.31
C TYR A 197 -16.29 -2.92 20.98
N THR A 198 -17.56 -2.72 20.58
CA THR A 198 -18.04 -3.25 19.29
C THR A 198 -17.21 -2.71 18.13
N ASN A 199 -16.91 -1.42 18.16
CA ASN A 199 -16.24 -0.74 17.06
C ASN A 199 -14.73 -0.98 17.03
N SER A 200 -14.08 -1.14 18.18
CA SER A 200 -12.64 -1.38 18.28
C SER A 200 -12.23 -2.85 18.26
N VAL A 201 -13.15 -3.78 18.56
CA VAL A 201 -12.86 -5.22 18.62
C VAL A 201 -13.67 -5.98 17.59
N ILE A 202 -15.00 -6.01 17.70
CA ILE A 202 -15.82 -6.92 16.87
C ILE A 202 -15.78 -6.54 15.39
N VAL A 203 -15.83 -5.24 15.08
CA VAL A 203 -15.88 -4.77 13.69
C VAL A 203 -14.61 -5.16 12.92
N LYS A 204 -13.42 -5.02 13.52
CA LYS A 204 -12.16 -5.35 12.84
C LYS A 204 -12.04 -6.85 12.55
N GLU A 205 -12.45 -7.69 13.51
CA GLU A 205 -12.48 -9.15 13.39
C GLU A 205 -13.43 -9.58 12.27
N TYR A 206 -14.64 -9.00 12.25
CA TYR A 206 -15.60 -9.25 11.19
C TYR A 206 -15.06 -8.89 9.80
N LEU A 207 -14.41 -7.73 9.66
CA LEU A 207 -13.85 -7.30 8.38
C LEU A 207 -12.68 -8.18 7.93
N TYR A 208 -11.82 -8.60 8.85
CA TYR A 208 -10.75 -9.57 8.58
C TYR A 208 -11.33 -10.91 8.09
N LEU A 209 -12.25 -11.51 8.83
CA LEU A 209 -12.85 -12.81 8.51
C LEU A 209 -13.66 -12.75 7.22
N LEU A 210 -14.40 -11.67 6.98
CA LEU A 210 -15.09 -11.40 5.73
C LEU A 210 -14.10 -11.38 4.56
N THR A 211 -13.00 -10.65 4.69
CA THR A 211 -11.94 -10.57 3.66
C THR A 211 -11.32 -11.95 3.43
N PHE A 212 -11.03 -12.72 4.48
CA PHE A 212 -10.50 -14.09 4.36
C PHE A 212 -11.50 -15.03 3.67
N GLY A 213 -12.78 -14.95 4.00
CA GLY A 213 -13.84 -15.73 3.35
C GLY A 213 -14.00 -15.38 1.87
N MET A 214 -13.93 -14.09 1.53
CA MET A 214 -13.97 -13.60 0.15
C MET A 214 -12.70 -13.96 -0.64
N TRP A 215 -11.57 -14.17 0.04
CA TRP A 215 -10.31 -14.58 -0.59
C TRP A 215 -10.07 -16.09 -0.58
N GLY A 216 -10.82 -16.87 0.20
CA GLY A 216 -10.55 -18.29 0.39
C GLY A 216 -9.25 -18.55 1.17
N TYR A 217 -8.91 -17.67 2.11
CA TYR A 217 -7.64 -17.68 2.85
C TYR A 217 -7.64 -18.55 4.11
N SER A 218 -8.72 -19.31 4.33
CA SER A 218 -8.74 -20.26 5.43
C SER A 218 -7.61 -21.31 5.33
N THR A 219 -7.02 -21.51 4.15
CA THR A 219 -5.86 -22.41 3.93
C THR A 219 -4.66 -22.14 4.85
N PHE A 220 -4.54 -20.93 5.40
CA PHE A 220 -3.43 -20.57 6.29
C PHE A 220 -3.64 -21.04 7.74
N TRP A 221 -4.88 -21.41 8.09
CA TRP A 221 -5.24 -21.85 9.43
C TRP A 221 -5.31 -23.37 9.54
N GLU A 222 -5.15 -23.88 10.76
CA GLU A 222 -5.19 -25.32 11.03
C GLU A 222 -6.50 -25.92 10.52
N ASN A 223 -6.43 -27.08 9.84
CA ASN A 223 -7.58 -27.76 9.23
C ASN A 223 -8.35 -26.92 8.20
N GLU A 224 -7.74 -25.84 7.71
CA GLU A 224 -8.34 -24.87 6.79
C GLU A 224 -9.65 -24.24 7.33
N THR A 225 -9.78 -24.10 8.66
CA THR A 225 -10.99 -23.57 9.30
C THR A 225 -10.73 -22.23 9.97
N LEU A 226 -11.78 -21.39 9.94
CA LEU A 226 -11.88 -20.15 10.72
C LEU A 226 -12.90 -20.30 11.86
N ALA A 227 -13.42 -21.51 12.07
CA ALA A 227 -14.39 -21.79 13.10
C ALA A 227 -13.72 -21.79 14.49
N PRO A 228 -14.47 -21.47 15.57
CA PRO A 228 -15.90 -21.18 15.58
C PRO A 228 -16.27 -19.73 15.22
N GLU A 229 -15.29 -18.85 15.04
CA GLU A 229 -15.52 -17.41 14.86
C GLU A 229 -16.13 -17.09 13.50
N TRP A 230 -15.75 -17.82 12.45
CA TRP A 230 -16.36 -17.74 11.14
C TRP A 230 -16.79 -19.12 10.64
N ALA A 231 -18.02 -19.22 10.16
CA ALA A 231 -18.60 -20.48 9.73
C ALA A 231 -17.86 -21.06 8.51
N ASP A 232 -17.58 -22.37 8.53
CA ASP A 232 -16.91 -23.06 7.42
C ASP A 232 -17.68 -22.97 6.09
N SER A 233 -19.01 -22.80 6.14
CA SER A 233 -19.85 -22.61 4.97
C SER A 233 -19.65 -21.26 4.28
N ALA A 234 -18.95 -20.31 4.90
CA ALA A 234 -18.72 -18.96 4.41
C ALA A 234 -17.23 -18.69 4.07
N ARG A 235 -16.44 -19.73 3.80
CA ARG A 235 -15.00 -19.61 3.45
C ARG A 235 -14.72 -19.37 1.97
N THR A 236 -15.76 -19.16 1.16
CA THR A 236 -15.65 -18.78 -0.25
C THR A 236 -16.59 -17.62 -0.57
N PRO A 237 -16.36 -16.84 -1.64
CA PRO A 237 -17.28 -15.80 -2.08
C PRO A 237 -18.74 -16.26 -2.20
N GLU A 238 -18.97 -17.47 -2.71
CA GLU A 238 -20.32 -18.04 -2.86
C GLU A 238 -20.94 -18.35 -1.49
N GLY A 239 -20.13 -18.87 -0.56
CA GLY A 239 -20.55 -19.12 0.81
C GLY A 239 -20.91 -17.84 1.57
N VAL A 240 -20.09 -16.79 1.41
CA VAL A 240 -20.37 -15.46 1.96
C VAL A 240 -21.63 -14.88 1.32
N LEU A 241 -21.80 -14.95 0.00
CA LEU A 241 -23.00 -14.47 -0.69
C LEU A 241 -24.27 -15.18 -0.19
N ALA A 242 -24.20 -16.48 0.07
CA ALA A 242 -25.34 -17.26 0.52
C ALA A 242 -25.76 -16.97 1.97
N SER A 243 -24.81 -16.64 2.84
CA SER A 243 -25.03 -16.55 4.30
C SER A 243 -24.94 -15.13 4.86
N ASN A 244 -24.13 -14.26 4.26
CA ASN A 244 -23.97 -12.85 4.61
C ASN A 244 -23.95 -11.97 3.33
N PRO A 245 -25.06 -11.89 2.57
CA PRO A 245 -25.12 -11.13 1.31
C PRO A 245 -24.88 -9.62 1.46
N LEU A 246 -25.15 -9.02 2.63
CA LEU A 246 -24.73 -7.64 2.92
C LEU A 246 -23.21 -7.53 3.04
N GLY A 247 -22.55 -8.48 3.71
CA GLY A 247 -21.09 -8.56 3.78
C GLY A 247 -20.45 -8.75 2.41
N TYR A 248 -21.01 -9.64 1.58
CA TYR A 248 -20.56 -9.80 0.20
C TYR A 248 -20.61 -8.47 -0.58
N ARG A 249 -21.71 -7.71 -0.47
CA ARG A 249 -21.82 -6.39 -1.12
C ARG A 249 -20.85 -5.38 -0.53
N LEU A 250 -20.73 -5.32 0.79
CA LEU A 250 -19.80 -4.43 1.51
C LEU A 250 -18.37 -4.63 1.01
N PHE A 251 -17.93 -5.88 0.90
CA PHE A 251 -16.61 -6.23 0.41
C PHE A 251 -16.40 -5.77 -1.04
N ASN A 252 -17.30 -6.13 -1.95
CA ASN A 252 -17.13 -5.79 -3.37
C ASN A 252 -17.26 -4.28 -3.65
N ASP A 253 -18.10 -3.56 -2.89
CA ASP A 253 -18.30 -2.13 -3.09
C ASP A 253 -17.13 -1.29 -2.53
N TYR A 254 -16.52 -1.71 -1.41
CA TYR A 254 -15.64 -0.81 -0.63
C TYR A 254 -14.28 -1.38 -0.21
N ILE A 255 -14.09 -2.70 -0.26
CA ILE A 255 -12.83 -3.35 0.13
C ILE A 255 -12.08 -3.81 -1.12
N ALA A 256 -12.71 -4.61 -1.98
CA ALA A 256 -12.11 -5.16 -3.18
C ALA A 256 -11.53 -4.12 -4.15
N PRO A 257 -12.13 -2.93 -4.35
CA PRO A 257 -11.55 -1.91 -5.23
C PRO A 257 -10.29 -1.26 -4.65
N VAL A 258 -10.01 -1.44 -3.35
CA VAL A 258 -8.94 -0.76 -2.62
C VAL A 258 -7.83 -1.72 -2.22
N LEU A 259 -8.17 -2.93 -1.73
CA LEU A 259 -7.20 -3.93 -1.29
C LEU A 259 -6.97 -4.98 -2.36
N SER A 260 -5.73 -5.11 -2.80
CA SER A 260 -5.29 -6.19 -3.68
C SER A 260 -5.20 -7.47 -2.89
N LYS A 261 -5.58 -8.58 -3.53
CA LYS A 261 -5.45 -9.93 -2.97
C LYS A 261 -4.05 -10.45 -3.28
N PRO A 262 -3.17 -10.66 -2.28
CA PRO A 262 -1.84 -11.23 -2.53
C PRO A 262 -1.92 -12.64 -3.16
N ASP A 263 -0.89 -13.08 -3.86
CA ASP A 263 -0.87 -14.48 -4.29
C ASP A 263 -0.43 -15.41 -3.14
N ILE A 264 -1.13 -16.54 -2.97
CA ILE A 264 -0.84 -17.49 -1.89
C ILE A 264 0.58 -18.08 -2.03
N ALA A 265 1.03 -18.38 -3.24
CA ALA A 265 2.37 -18.92 -3.45
C ALA A 265 3.44 -17.87 -3.18
N THR A 266 3.19 -16.60 -3.51
CA THR A 266 4.05 -15.48 -3.10
C THR A 266 4.16 -15.39 -1.58
N LEU A 267 3.05 -15.40 -0.85
CA LEU A 267 3.08 -15.38 0.62
C LEU A 267 3.85 -16.58 1.18
N ARG A 268 3.58 -17.79 0.70
CA ARG A 268 4.30 -19.01 1.14
C ARG A 268 5.79 -18.97 0.85
N SER A 269 6.20 -18.34 -0.25
CA SER A 269 7.62 -18.13 -0.57
C SER A 269 8.30 -17.20 0.42
N ILE A 270 7.60 -16.18 0.91
CA ILE A 270 8.11 -15.17 1.83
C ILE A 270 8.30 -15.72 3.24
N PHE A 271 7.31 -16.46 3.76
CA PHE A 271 7.36 -16.89 5.16
C PHE A 271 8.17 -18.17 5.31
N GLN A 272 7.79 -19.24 4.59
CA GLN A 272 8.32 -20.62 4.72
C GLN A 272 8.34 -21.14 6.17
N ASP A 273 8.45 -22.45 6.34
CA ASP A 273 8.58 -23.02 7.68
C ASP A 273 9.88 -22.56 8.35
N ASN A 274 9.83 -22.35 9.67
CA ASN A 274 10.94 -21.81 10.46
C ASN A 274 11.43 -20.43 10.00
N ASP A 275 10.55 -19.60 9.43
CA ASP A 275 10.85 -18.25 8.94
C ASP A 275 11.94 -18.16 7.85
N GLN A 276 12.26 -19.26 7.15
CA GLN A 276 13.43 -19.32 6.26
C GLN A 276 13.27 -18.57 4.94
N GLY A 277 12.06 -18.12 4.60
CA GLY A 277 11.84 -17.37 3.37
C GLY A 277 12.42 -15.95 3.45
N ASP A 278 12.77 -15.40 2.30
CA ASP A 278 13.16 -14.00 2.16
C ASP A 278 11.92 -13.14 1.89
N SER A 279 11.89 -11.95 2.47
CA SER A 279 10.82 -10.97 2.30
C SER A 279 10.60 -10.58 0.85
N GLY A 280 11.66 -10.52 0.04
CA GLY A 280 11.60 -9.90 -1.27
C GLY A 280 11.12 -8.44 -1.20
N TYR A 281 11.30 -7.78 -0.03
CA TYR A 281 10.94 -6.39 0.15
C TYR A 281 11.84 -5.53 -0.73
N ILE A 282 11.21 -4.69 -1.53
CA ILE A 282 11.90 -3.77 -2.42
C ILE A 282 11.63 -2.37 -1.89
N TRP A 283 12.69 -1.60 -1.73
CA TRP A 283 12.61 -0.22 -1.25
C TRP A 283 12.09 0.70 -2.35
N ASP A 284 11.28 1.67 -1.93
CA ASP A 284 10.98 2.79 -2.80
C ASP A 284 12.24 3.67 -2.94
N THR A 285 12.66 3.90 -4.17
CA THR A 285 13.77 4.79 -4.51
C THR A 285 13.26 5.95 -5.33
N THR A 286 13.72 7.15 -5.00
CA THR A 286 13.47 8.34 -5.80
C THR A 286 14.71 8.65 -6.62
N GLU A 287 14.55 8.77 -7.92
CA GLU A 287 15.59 9.24 -8.82
C GLU A 287 15.17 10.60 -9.41
N SER A 288 16.15 11.44 -9.70
CA SER A 288 15.91 12.74 -10.34
C SER A 288 16.84 12.93 -11.52
N ALA A 289 16.32 13.53 -12.58
CA ALA A 289 17.08 13.86 -13.78
C ALA A 289 16.73 15.25 -14.29
N PHE A 290 17.64 15.84 -15.07
CA PHE A 290 17.34 17.00 -15.89
C PHE A 290 17.00 16.55 -17.29
N ILE A 291 15.86 17.00 -17.82
CA ILE A 291 15.40 16.64 -19.15
C ILE A 291 15.18 17.88 -20.02
N ASP A 292 15.42 17.72 -21.31
CA ASP A 292 14.93 18.65 -22.33
C ASP A 292 13.81 17.95 -23.09
N ILE A 293 12.70 18.65 -23.30
CA ILE A 293 11.50 18.11 -23.97
C ILE A 293 11.08 19.00 -25.13
N ILE A 294 10.49 18.40 -26.14
CA ILE A 294 9.68 19.09 -27.13
C ILE A 294 8.25 19.01 -26.65
N VAL A 295 7.58 20.16 -26.57
CA VAL A 295 6.14 20.25 -26.32
C VAL A 295 5.44 20.47 -27.64
N ASP A 296 4.41 19.68 -27.91
CA ASP A 296 3.71 19.71 -29.19
C ASP A 296 3.00 21.05 -29.44
N LYS A 297 2.78 21.34 -30.72
CA LYS A 297 2.03 22.52 -31.17
C LYS A 297 0.61 22.51 -30.60
N GLY A 298 0.07 23.70 -30.35
CA GLY A 298 -1.26 23.89 -29.76
C GLY A 298 -1.30 23.74 -28.24
N VAL A 299 -0.25 23.21 -27.60
CA VAL A 299 -0.21 23.03 -26.14
C VAL A 299 0.21 24.33 -25.44
N LEU A 300 1.38 24.87 -25.80
CA LEU A 300 1.91 26.14 -25.24
C LEU A 300 1.86 27.31 -26.21
N GLY A 301 1.58 27.06 -27.50
CA GLY A 301 1.57 28.06 -28.56
C GLY A 301 1.14 27.46 -29.89
N ALA A 302 1.19 28.24 -30.97
CA ALA A 302 0.84 27.75 -32.31
C ALA A 302 1.87 26.76 -32.87
N ASP A 303 3.12 26.88 -32.44
CA ASP A 303 4.26 26.09 -32.87
C ASP A 303 4.73 25.17 -31.74
N ALA A 304 5.44 24.09 -32.08
CA ALA A 304 6.11 23.25 -31.10
C ALA A 304 7.25 24.02 -30.42
N VAL A 305 7.50 23.73 -29.15
CA VAL A 305 8.46 24.48 -28.33
C VAL A 305 9.40 23.53 -27.61
N MET A 306 10.70 23.83 -27.66
CA MET A 306 11.69 23.19 -26.83
C MET A 306 11.66 23.80 -25.41
N LEU A 307 11.42 22.97 -24.40
CA LEU A 307 11.67 23.32 -23.00
C LEU A 307 12.91 22.60 -22.52
N LYS A 308 13.80 23.32 -21.83
CA LYS A 308 15.10 22.80 -21.43
C LYS A 308 15.28 22.78 -19.93
N ASN A 309 16.11 21.84 -19.47
CA ASN A 309 16.55 21.72 -18.09
C ASN A 309 15.37 21.66 -17.10
N LEU A 310 14.33 20.92 -17.46
CA LEU A 310 13.22 20.61 -16.57
C LEU A 310 13.66 19.55 -15.57
N SER A 311 13.15 19.62 -14.34
CA SER A 311 13.38 18.58 -13.35
C SER A 311 12.35 17.48 -13.55
N GLU A 312 12.84 16.26 -13.68
CA GLU A 312 12.04 15.04 -13.66
C GLU A 312 12.35 14.27 -12.37
N THR A 313 11.32 13.73 -11.73
CA THR A 313 11.45 12.85 -10.57
C THR A 313 10.71 11.55 -10.84
N THR A 314 11.38 10.42 -10.67
CA THR A 314 10.78 9.09 -10.72
C THR A 314 10.79 8.46 -9.35
N LEU A 315 9.65 7.92 -8.93
CA LEU A 315 9.52 7.04 -7.78
C LEU A 315 9.45 5.61 -8.29
N MET A 316 10.39 4.78 -7.86
CA MET A 316 10.54 3.39 -8.27
C MET A 316 10.34 2.47 -7.07
N ASN A 317 9.74 1.31 -7.26
CA ASN A 317 9.84 0.16 -6.36
C ASN A 317 10.70 -0.90 -7.04
N GLY A 318 12.02 -0.82 -6.83
CA GLY A 318 13.00 -1.62 -7.57
C GLY A 318 12.99 -1.24 -9.05
N GLU A 319 12.59 -2.16 -9.92
CA GLU A 319 12.50 -1.91 -11.37
C GLU A 319 11.12 -1.36 -11.79
N THR A 320 10.14 -1.35 -10.89
CA THR A 320 8.78 -0.90 -11.20
C THR A 320 8.63 0.61 -11.02
N LEU A 321 8.25 1.34 -12.06
CA LEU A 321 7.95 2.76 -11.98
C LEU A 321 6.59 2.99 -11.30
N LEU A 322 6.61 3.60 -10.10
CA LEU A 322 5.39 3.97 -9.37
C LEU A 322 4.85 5.33 -9.80
N ARG A 323 5.73 6.33 -9.99
CA ARG A 323 5.34 7.69 -10.38
C ARG A 323 6.46 8.33 -11.18
N GLN A 324 6.11 9.12 -12.18
CA GLN A 324 7.04 9.99 -12.90
C GLN A 324 6.42 11.39 -12.97
N GLY A 325 7.10 12.35 -12.37
CA GLY A 325 6.68 13.75 -12.26
C GLY A 325 7.65 14.67 -12.99
N LEU A 326 7.13 15.70 -13.64
CA LEU A 326 7.90 16.76 -14.30
C LEU A 326 7.55 18.10 -13.66
N GLU A 327 8.54 18.87 -13.23
CA GLU A 327 8.33 20.23 -12.73
C GLU A 327 8.43 21.26 -13.86
N TYR A 328 7.39 22.07 -14.02
CA TYR A 328 7.38 23.22 -14.92
C TYR A 328 6.68 24.41 -14.26
N GLN A 329 7.35 25.56 -14.24
CA GLN A 329 6.86 26.81 -13.62
C GLN A 329 6.38 26.66 -12.17
N GLY A 330 7.04 25.80 -11.39
CA GLY A 330 6.67 25.53 -9.99
C GLY A 330 5.41 24.67 -9.82
N GLN A 331 4.94 24.02 -10.88
CA GLN A 331 3.89 23.00 -10.84
C GLN A 331 4.47 21.65 -11.26
N GLU A 332 4.03 20.59 -10.58
CA GLU A 332 4.40 19.21 -10.93
C GLU A 332 3.30 18.59 -11.80
N PHE A 333 3.70 18.01 -12.92
CA PHE A 333 2.83 17.31 -13.86
C PHE A 333 3.14 15.82 -13.83
N ASN A 334 2.10 14.97 -13.76
CA ASN A 334 2.26 13.53 -13.91
C ASN A 334 2.58 13.22 -15.37
N TYR A 335 3.71 12.57 -15.64
CA TYR A 335 4.14 12.22 -16.99
C TYR A 335 3.05 11.48 -17.76
N ALA A 336 2.36 10.52 -17.14
CA ALA A 336 1.34 9.71 -17.81
C ALA A 336 0.18 10.54 -18.39
N THR A 337 -0.10 11.73 -17.82
CA THR A 337 -1.19 12.60 -18.30
C THR A 337 -0.76 13.55 -19.42
N ILE A 338 0.56 13.75 -19.59
CA ILE A 338 1.13 14.65 -20.60
C ILE A 338 1.99 13.93 -21.65
N ALA A 339 2.22 12.62 -21.51
CA ALA A 339 3.14 11.85 -22.35
C ALA A 339 2.79 11.92 -23.85
N SER A 340 1.51 12.05 -24.21
CA SER A 340 1.09 12.22 -25.61
C SER A 340 1.28 13.64 -26.16
N LEU A 341 1.62 14.60 -25.31
CA LEU A 341 1.77 16.02 -25.65
C LEU A 341 3.23 16.46 -25.72
N ILE A 342 4.16 15.59 -25.32
CA ILE A 342 5.58 15.91 -25.21
C ILE A 342 6.45 14.76 -25.73
N THR A 343 7.68 15.09 -26.11
CA THR A 343 8.73 14.11 -26.41
C THR A 343 9.94 14.44 -25.56
N ILE A 344 10.48 13.47 -24.82
CA ILE A 344 11.70 13.68 -24.03
C ILE A 344 12.91 13.49 -24.95
N VAL A 345 13.61 14.59 -25.23
CA VAL A 345 14.74 14.62 -26.15
C VAL A 345 16.01 14.21 -25.46
N THR A 346 16.32 14.85 -24.33
CA THR A 346 17.52 14.53 -23.56
C THR A 346 17.18 14.18 -22.13
N LYS A 347 18.00 13.31 -21.54
CA LYS A 347 18.05 13.02 -20.11
C LYS A 347 19.49 13.14 -19.65
N ASN A 348 19.74 14.02 -18.68
CA ASN A 348 21.06 14.40 -18.19
C ASN A 348 22.04 14.77 -19.32
N GLY A 349 21.56 15.50 -20.34
CA GLY A 349 22.36 15.98 -21.47
C GLY A 349 22.71 14.92 -22.53
N THR A 350 22.14 13.72 -22.45
CA THR A 350 22.29 12.67 -23.46
C THR A 350 20.94 12.43 -24.14
N PHE A 351 20.93 12.15 -25.44
CA PHE A 351 19.69 11.76 -26.12
C PHE A 351 19.05 10.54 -25.45
N THR A 352 17.73 10.55 -25.31
CA THR A 352 16.97 9.37 -24.89
C THR A 352 17.01 8.33 -25.98
N THR A 353 16.80 7.05 -25.63
CA THR A 353 16.72 5.97 -26.64
C THR A 353 15.58 6.22 -27.63
N GLU A 354 14.44 6.69 -27.13
CA GLU A 354 13.29 7.07 -27.96
C GLU A 354 13.66 8.14 -28.98
N PHE A 355 14.28 9.24 -28.54
CA PHE A 355 14.68 10.30 -29.47
C PHE A 355 15.84 9.91 -30.39
N GLN A 356 16.71 9.00 -29.95
CA GLN A 356 17.76 8.45 -30.82
C GLN A 356 17.16 7.62 -31.96
N SER A 357 16.07 6.90 -31.71
CA SER A 357 15.30 6.20 -32.75
C SER A 357 14.66 7.18 -33.72
N GLU A 358 14.11 8.30 -33.25
CA GLU A 358 13.61 9.37 -34.14
C GLU A 358 14.70 9.92 -35.07
N ILE A 359 15.92 10.13 -34.54
CA ILE A 359 17.07 10.53 -35.35
C ILE A 359 17.43 9.45 -36.38
N GLU A 360 17.46 8.18 -35.99
CA GLU A 360 17.78 7.07 -36.89
C GLU A 360 16.74 6.91 -38.00
N ASP A 361 15.46 7.05 -37.70
CA ASP A 361 14.38 6.92 -38.68
C ASP A 361 14.35 8.10 -39.66
N ALA A 362 14.58 9.32 -39.17
CA ALA A 362 14.66 10.52 -40.00
C ALA A 362 15.96 10.58 -40.83
N PHE A 363 17.09 10.22 -40.21
CA PHE A 363 18.43 10.34 -40.76
C PHE A 363 19.34 9.16 -40.34
N PRO A 364 19.25 8.01 -41.01
CA PRO A 364 19.98 6.80 -40.63
C PRO A 364 21.51 6.97 -40.53
N GLU A 365 22.11 7.87 -41.30
CA GLU A 365 23.54 8.19 -41.22
C GLU A 365 23.97 8.83 -39.89
N TYR A 366 23.01 9.33 -39.11
CA TYR A 366 23.21 9.97 -37.82
C TYR A 366 22.67 9.14 -36.65
N ALA A 367 22.38 7.85 -36.85
CA ALA A 367 21.83 6.96 -35.80
C ALA A 367 22.68 6.90 -34.52
N ALA A 368 24.00 7.12 -34.61
CA ALA A 368 24.91 7.14 -33.46
C ALA A 368 25.35 8.56 -33.03
N LEU A 369 24.66 9.60 -33.51
CA LEU A 369 25.00 11.00 -33.23
C LEU A 369 24.72 11.33 -31.76
N SER A 370 25.73 11.85 -31.05
CA SER A 370 25.53 12.35 -29.69
C SER A 370 24.95 13.77 -29.70
N TYR A 371 24.29 14.18 -28.61
CA TYR A 371 23.79 15.56 -28.47
C TYR A 371 24.91 16.60 -28.64
N GLN A 372 26.10 16.35 -28.10
CA GLN A 372 27.23 17.25 -28.21
C GLN A 372 27.75 17.37 -29.66
N ASP A 373 27.72 16.28 -30.42
CA ASP A 373 28.08 16.29 -31.84
C ASP A 373 27.02 17.01 -32.67
N ALA A 374 25.73 16.79 -32.39
CA ALA A 374 24.63 17.53 -33.01
C ALA A 374 24.81 19.04 -32.81
N VAL A 375 25.06 19.48 -31.57
CA VAL A 375 25.37 20.88 -31.24
C VAL A 375 26.59 21.39 -32.02
N SER A 376 27.60 20.55 -32.25
CA SER A 376 28.81 20.92 -33.00
C SER A 376 28.54 21.07 -34.51
N LEU A 377 27.58 20.31 -35.05
CA LEU A 377 27.18 20.35 -36.45
C LEU A 377 26.31 21.56 -36.79
N VAL A 378 25.25 21.80 -36.00
CA VAL A 378 24.25 22.85 -36.29
C VAL A 378 24.45 24.13 -35.48
N GLY A 379 25.33 24.10 -34.49
CA GLY A 379 25.57 25.19 -33.56
C GLY A 379 24.52 25.28 -32.45
N ILE A 380 24.92 25.86 -31.31
CA ILE A 380 24.04 26.04 -30.14
C ILE A 380 22.76 26.81 -30.48
N SER A 381 22.82 27.79 -31.39
CA SER A 381 21.64 28.57 -31.78
C SER A 381 20.69 27.84 -32.72
N GLY A 382 21.14 26.77 -33.39
CA GLY A 382 20.35 26.01 -34.37
C GLY A 382 19.88 24.65 -33.86
N ILE A 383 20.33 24.22 -32.67
CA ILE A 383 20.04 22.87 -32.17
C ILE A 383 18.55 22.66 -31.92
N ASP A 384 17.83 23.67 -31.41
CA ASP A 384 16.40 23.51 -31.08
C ASP A 384 15.56 23.30 -32.34
N ASP A 385 15.78 24.14 -33.36
CA ASP A 385 15.10 24.02 -34.66
C ASP A 385 15.43 22.67 -35.33
N ALA A 386 16.68 22.21 -35.22
CA ALA A 386 17.09 20.93 -35.78
C ALA A 386 16.39 19.75 -35.09
N LEU A 387 16.29 19.77 -33.76
CA LEU A 387 15.64 18.70 -32.98
C LEU A 387 14.12 18.69 -33.19
N ILE A 388 13.49 19.87 -33.24
CA ILE A 388 12.07 19.98 -33.60
C ILE A 388 11.83 19.47 -35.02
N SER A 389 12.74 19.75 -35.95
CA SER A 389 12.65 19.24 -37.32
C SER A 389 12.75 17.71 -37.38
N VAL A 390 13.59 17.08 -36.54
CA VAL A 390 13.69 15.62 -36.43
C VAL A 390 12.37 15.04 -35.94
N ALA A 391 11.83 15.57 -34.83
CA ALA A 391 10.58 15.11 -34.23
C ALA A 391 9.35 15.27 -35.15
N GLY A 392 9.43 16.15 -36.16
CA GLY A 392 8.35 16.38 -37.11
C GLY A 392 8.43 15.57 -38.41
N VAL A 393 9.46 14.74 -38.63
CA VAL A 393 9.68 14.06 -39.92
C VAL A 393 8.64 12.98 -40.20
N ASP A 394 8.26 12.22 -39.19
CA ASP A 394 7.32 11.11 -39.31
C ASP A 394 5.84 11.57 -39.31
N GLY A 395 5.60 12.85 -38.97
CA GLY A 395 4.28 13.48 -38.87
C GLY A 395 3.47 13.03 -37.66
N THR A 396 4.07 12.27 -36.74
CA THR A 396 3.42 11.73 -35.54
C THR A 396 3.42 12.74 -34.41
N PHE A 397 4.45 13.60 -34.36
CA PHE A 397 4.52 14.79 -33.52
C PHE A 397 4.68 16.03 -34.41
N VAL A 398 4.17 17.20 -33.98
CA VAL A 398 4.28 18.47 -34.73
C VAL A 398 3.38 18.54 -36.00
N SER A 399 2.20 17.89 -36.03
CA SER A 399 1.28 17.93 -37.21
C SER A 399 0.38 19.15 -37.29
#